data_AF-A0A3E0H9L2-F1
#
_entry.id   AF-A0A3E0H9L2-F1
#
_cell.length_a   1.000
_cell.length_b   1.000
_cell.length_c   1.000
_cell.angle_alpha   90.00
_cell.angle_beta   90.00
_cell.angle_gamma   90.00
#
_symmetry.space_group_name_H-M   'P 1'
#
loop_
_entity.id
_entity.type
_entity.pdbx_description
1 polymer ?
#
loop_
_entity_poly.entity_id
_entity_poly.type
_entity_poly.pdbx_seq_one_letter_code
_entity_poly.pdbx_strand_id
1 'polypeptide(L)'
;MTSKDTAKLRYTLNVDCHGGRLLSAEFHLSATPEEVNLWLSKRMPLQPSDEMLRARVELRAALKHLKPDPGHILSAEYFSIDDSFFDVENVLIYNIGTGTFRDASQNGLRFLRHRQRPAPTPSGSAFPYLHRYRLVPSPASLSEHTFHFEVPRLTSTLKPHNIWWHAADALCTTPVTINDKFSLHLEITTTTPVVNVAAVLKPLLDGVICALHSDIRPNKEVVQRLAAKCGWDPALVAQKLQEPKLPFLGDKCLIEPYRDYVKWAPDDHLCESCTVVVMRGTEARCKVDIRNHESKSA
;
A
#
# COMPACT_ATOMS: atom_id res chain seq x y z
N MET A 1 2.04 -24.56 -37.80
CA MET A 1 2.35 -25.57 -36.76
C MET A 1 3.83 -25.49 -36.44
N THR A 2 4.17 -24.89 -35.30
CA THR A 2 5.37 -25.23 -34.52
C THR A 2 5.22 -24.55 -33.16
N SER A 3 5.04 -25.42 -32.16
CA SER A 3 4.97 -25.12 -30.74
C SER A 3 6.25 -24.43 -30.28
N LYS A 4 6.13 -23.37 -29.46
CA LYS A 4 7.21 -22.89 -28.60
C LYS A 4 6.81 -23.12 -27.16
N ASP A 5 7.49 -24.09 -26.55
CA ASP A 5 7.43 -24.47 -25.15
C ASP A 5 7.66 -23.27 -24.23
N THR A 6 6.65 -22.96 -23.42
CA THR A 6 6.79 -22.15 -22.21
C THR A 6 7.10 -23.09 -21.06
N ALA A 7 8.36 -23.11 -20.63
CA ALA A 7 8.79 -23.86 -19.45
C ALA A 7 8.07 -23.31 -18.20
N LYS A 8 7.02 -24.00 -17.75
CA LYS A 8 6.42 -23.78 -16.43
C LYS A 8 7.41 -24.25 -15.37
N LEU A 9 8.04 -23.34 -14.65
CA LEU A 9 8.70 -23.64 -13.37
C LEU A 9 7.61 -23.98 -12.34
N ARG A 10 7.17 -25.23 -12.32
CA ARG A 10 6.32 -25.78 -11.26
C ARG A 10 7.22 -26.24 -10.12
N TYR A 11 7.30 -25.46 -9.05
CA TYR A 11 7.74 -25.97 -7.76
C TYR A 11 6.50 -26.55 -7.06
N THR A 12 6.39 -27.87 -7.03
CA THR A 12 5.45 -28.58 -6.15
C THR A 12 6.31 -29.38 -5.18
N LEU A 13 6.64 -28.79 -4.04
CA LEU A 13 7.31 -29.52 -2.96
C LEU A 13 6.24 -30.25 -2.15
N ASN A 14 6.13 -31.56 -2.39
CA ASN A 14 5.44 -32.47 -1.48
C ASN A 14 6.27 -32.58 -0.20
N VAL A 15 5.63 -32.40 0.95
CA VAL A 15 6.25 -32.58 2.27
C VAL A 15 6.44 -34.08 2.51
N ASP A 16 7.69 -34.51 2.65
CA ASP A 16 8.04 -35.87 3.07
C ASP A 16 7.52 -36.15 4.49
N CYS A 17 6.78 -37.25 4.62
CA CYS A 17 6.18 -37.70 5.87
C CYS A 17 7.14 -38.67 6.58
N HIS A 18 7.73 -38.25 7.70
CA HIS A 18 8.18 -39.16 8.75
C HIS A 18 7.40 -38.86 10.03
N GLY A 19 6.46 -39.75 10.39
CA GLY A 19 5.82 -39.78 11.70
C GLY A 19 4.49 -39.03 11.84
N GLY A 20 3.39 -39.65 11.39
CA GLY A 20 2.18 -39.78 12.23
C GLY A 20 1.41 -38.54 12.71
N ARG A 21 1.51 -37.39 12.04
CA ARG A 21 0.46 -36.34 12.01
C ARG A 21 0.62 -35.58 10.70
N LEU A 22 -0.38 -35.66 9.80
CA LEU A 22 -0.48 -34.74 8.68
C LEU A 22 -0.75 -33.34 9.26
N LEU A 23 0.30 -32.60 9.56
CA LEU A 23 0.19 -31.17 9.80
C LEU A 23 -0.33 -30.57 8.49
N SER A 24 -1.52 -29.97 8.53
CA SER A 24 -2.01 -29.19 7.41
C SER A 24 -0.97 -28.11 7.11
N ALA A 25 -0.44 -28.08 5.88
CA ALA A 25 0.57 -27.09 5.50
C ALA A 25 0.07 -25.67 5.82
N GLU A 26 0.90 -24.85 6.49
CA GLU A 26 0.51 -23.49 6.87
C GLU A 26 0.35 -22.55 5.65
N PHE A 27 0.90 -22.92 4.49
CA PHE A 27 0.80 -22.14 3.26
C PHE A 27 0.91 -23.00 1.98
N HIS A 28 0.55 -22.39 0.85
CA HIS A 28 0.81 -22.90 -0.48
C HIS A 28 1.25 -21.75 -1.40
N LEU A 29 2.27 -21.95 -2.22
CA LEU A 29 2.78 -20.97 -3.18
C LEU A 29 2.66 -21.52 -4.61
N SER A 30 2.12 -20.70 -5.51
CA SER A 30 2.14 -20.96 -6.96
C SER A 30 2.71 -19.73 -7.65
N ALA A 31 3.70 -19.93 -8.53
CA ALA A 31 4.33 -18.85 -9.28
C ALA A 31 4.40 -19.19 -10.77
N THR A 32 4.11 -18.19 -11.60
CA THR A 32 4.39 -18.14 -13.03
C THR A 32 5.19 -16.86 -13.31
N PRO A 33 5.73 -16.66 -14.53
CA PRO A 33 6.38 -15.40 -14.89
C PRO A 33 5.47 -14.17 -14.77
N GLU A 34 4.15 -14.34 -14.83
CA GLU A 34 3.16 -13.25 -14.85
C GLU A 34 2.47 -13.05 -13.50
N GLU A 35 2.40 -14.08 -12.66
CA GLU A 35 1.62 -14.09 -11.43
C GLU A 35 2.24 -14.94 -10.32
N VAL A 36 2.18 -14.43 -9.09
CA VAL A 36 2.54 -15.17 -7.86
C VAL A 36 1.36 -15.16 -6.91
N ASN A 37 0.89 -16.34 -6.52
CA ASN A 37 -0.19 -16.54 -5.55
C ASN A 37 0.36 -17.25 -4.30
N LEU A 38 0.10 -16.67 -3.12
CA LEU A 38 0.42 -17.25 -1.83
C LEU A 38 -0.86 -17.40 -1.01
N TRP A 39 -1.25 -18.65 -0.76
CA TRP A 39 -2.33 -19.00 0.14
C TRP A 39 -1.78 -19.25 1.53
N LEU A 40 -2.47 -18.75 2.56
CA LEU A 40 -2.01 -18.81 3.95
C LEU A 40 -3.12 -19.27 4.88
N SER A 41 -2.76 -20.07 5.87
CA SER A 41 -3.64 -20.49 6.98
C SER A 41 -3.92 -19.36 7.97
N LYS A 42 -3.00 -18.39 8.06
CA LYS A 42 -3.09 -17.19 8.91
C LYS A 42 -2.53 -15.98 8.15
N ARG A 43 -3.04 -14.78 8.47
CA ARG A 43 -2.56 -13.53 7.87
C ARG A 43 -1.06 -13.37 8.09
N MET A 44 -0.32 -12.89 7.09
CA MET A 44 1.12 -12.67 7.19
C MET A 44 1.45 -11.64 8.29
N PRO A 45 2.07 -12.05 9.41
CA PRO A 45 2.37 -11.14 10.51
C PRO A 45 3.60 -10.27 10.21
N LEU A 46 3.86 -9.21 10.97
CA LEU A 46 5.12 -8.46 10.85
C LEU A 46 6.32 -9.34 11.25
N GLN A 47 6.21 -9.99 12.41
CA GLN A 47 7.17 -10.94 12.95
C GLN A 47 6.62 -12.37 12.76
N PRO A 48 7.14 -13.14 11.79
CA PRO A 48 6.61 -14.46 11.47
C PRO A 48 7.17 -15.55 12.39
N SER A 49 6.36 -16.59 12.62
CA SER A 49 6.86 -17.90 13.08
C SER A 49 7.73 -18.54 12.00
N ASP A 50 8.47 -19.60 12.34
CA ASP A 50 9.40 -20.26 11.40
C ASP A 50 8.73 -20.70 10.09
N GLU A 51 7.51 -21.26 10.13
CA GLU A 51 6.78 -21.65 8.93
C GLU A 51 6.35 -20.46 8.06
N MET A 52 5.86 -19.39 8.68
CA MET A 52 5.52 -18.14 7.98
C MET A 52 6.75 -17.40 7.47
N LEU A 53 7.91 -17.59 8.12
CA LEU A 53 9.18 -17.08 7.67
C LEU A 53 9.59 -17.81 6.38
N ARG A 54 9.43 -19.14 6.32
CA ARG A 54 9.60 -19.92 5.08
C ARG A 54 8.67 -19.41 3.97
N ALA A 55 7.37 -19.28 4.26
CA ALA A 55 6.40 -18.74 3.30
C ALA A 55 6.81 -17.36 2.75
N ARG A 56 7.29 -16.47 3.63
CA ARG A 56 7.80 -15.15 3.24
C ARG A 56 9.05 -15.23 2.38
N VAL A 57 10.01 -16.08 2.73
CA VAL A 57 11.25 -16.25 1.97
C VAL A 57 10.96 -16.78 0.56
N GLU A 58 10.08 -17.79 0.45
CA GLU A 58 9.69 -18.36 -0.83
C GLU A 58 8.90 -17.35 -1.69
N LEU A 59 7.96 -16.62 -1.09
CA LEU A 59 7.26 -15.54 -1.77
C LEU A 59 8.24 -14.48 -2.28
N ARG A 60 9.21 -14.04 -1.46
CA ARG A 60 10.23 -13.08 -1.87
C ARG A 60 11.07 -13.58 -3.05
N ALA A 61 11.41 -14.86 -3.06
CA ALA A 61 12.16 -15.46 -4.15
C ALA A 61 11.32 -15.44 -5.44
N ALA A 62 10.06 -15.87 -5.38
CA ALA A 62 9.15 -15.88 -6.52
C ALA A 62 8.92 -14.47 -7.10
N LEU A 63 8.70 -13.47 -6.23
CA LEU A 63 8.42 -12.09 -6.64
C LEU A 63 9.57 -11.43 -7.41
N LYS A 64 10.82 -11.86 -7.20
CA LYS A 64 11.99 -11.33 -7.95
C LYS A 64 11.91 -11.62 -9.45
N HIS A 65 11.11 -12.60 -9.85
CA HIS A 65 10.91 -12.98 -11.25
C HIS A 65 9.86 -12.13 -11.96
N LEU A 66 9.04 -11.35 -11.24
CA LEU A 66 8.11 -10.40 -11.86
C LEU A 66 8.88 -9.19 -12.40
N LYS A 67 8.87 -9.01 -13.72
CA LYS A 67 9.55 -7.90 -14.41
C LYS A 67 8.52 -7.08 -15.20
N PRO A 68 8.27 -5.81 -14.81
CA PRO A 68 7.21 -5.01 -15.42
C PRO A 68 7.65 -4.52 -16.79
N ASP A 69 6.81 -4.74 -17.79
CA ASP A 69 6.91 -4.08 -19.09
C ASP A 69 6.62 -2.57 -18.96
N PRO A 70 7.06 -1.75 -19.93
CA PRO A 70 6.61 -0.37 -20.03
C PRO A 70 5.09 -0.26 -19.95
N GLY A 71 4.60 0.69 -19.14
CA GLY A 71 3.17 0.89 -18.93
C GLY A 71 2.48 -0.14 -18.03
N HIS A 72 3.20 -1.14 -17.50
CA HIS A 72 2.67 -2.06 -16.49
C HIS A 72 3.14 -1.69 -15.08
N ILE A 73 2.27 -1.91 -14.10
CA ILE A 73 2.54 -1.73 -12.66
C ILE A 73 2.37 -3.05 -11.92
N LEU A 74 2.96 -3.16 -10.73
CA LEU A 74 2.70 -4.29 -9.83
C LEU A 74 1.32 -4.15 -9.18
N SER A 75 0.48 -5.17 -9.29
CA SER A 75 -0.77 -5.30 -8.53
C SER A 75 -0.61 -6.34 -7.43
N ALA A 76 -0.72 -5.89 -6.17
CA ALA A 76 -0.83 -6.75 -5.00
C ALA A 76 -2.30 -6.82 -4.55
N GLU A 77 -2.84 -8.01 -4.37
CA GLU A 77 -4.25 -8.21 -4.07
C GLU A 77 -4.39 -9.14 -2.87
N TYR A 78 -5.21 -8.75 -1.90
CA TYR A 78 -5.48 -9.50 -0.68
C TYR A 78 -6.92 -10.01 -0.71
N PHE A 79 -7.11 -11.33 -0.64
CA PHE A 79 -8.42 -11.97 -0.58
C PHE A 79 -8.62 -12.59 0.79
N SER A 80 -9.71 -12.20 1.47
CA SER A 80 -10.18 -12.86 2.69
C SER A 80 -11.59 -12.36 3.04
N ILE A 81 -12.31 -13.15 3.84
CA ILE A 81 -13.54 -12.70 4.52
C ILE A 81 -13.23 -12.09 5.91
N ASP A 82 -11.98 -12.15 6.36
CA ASP A 82 -11.53 -11.56 7.63
C ASP A 82 -11.71 -10.04 7.61
N ASP A 83 -12.52 -9.54 8.55
CA ASP A 83 -12.89 -8.14 8.73
C ASP A 83 -12.11 -7.45 9.86
N SER A 84 -11.20 -8.16 10.53
CA SER A 84 -10.39 -7.59 11.61
C SER A 84 -9.56 -6.40 11.14
N PHE A 85 -9.15 -5.57 12.11
CA PHE A 85 -8.41 -4.34 11.87
C PHE A 85 -6.98 -4.63 11.39
N PHE A 86 -6.62 -4.09 10.22
CA PHE A 86 -5.26 -4.01 9.69
C PHE A 86 -5.21 -3.10 8.45
N ASP A 87 -4.03 -2.58 8.16
CA ASP A 87 -3.76 -1.83 6.93
C ASP A 87 -3.36 -2.81 5.81
N VAL A 88 -4.00 -2.70 4.65
CA VAL A 88 -3.86 -3.66 3.54
C VAL A 88 -2.43 -3.71 3.01
N GLU A 89 -1.79 -2.55 2.91
CA GLU A 89 -0.41 -2.42 2.50
C GLU A 89 0.56 -3.02 3.51
N ASN A 90 0.24 -3.02 4.81
CA ASN A 90 1.08 -3.67 5.81
C ASN A 90 1.22 -5.16 5.52
N VAL A 91 0.11 -5.81 5.22
CA VAL A 91 0.05 -7.27 4.98
C VAL A 91 0.65 -7.65 3.63
N LEU A 92 0.31 -6.88 2.58
CA LEU A 92 0.74 -7.19 1.21
C LEU A 92 2.18 -6.76 0.91
N ILE A 93 2.66 -5.66 1.51
CA ILE A 93 3.91 -4.99 1.13
C ILE A 93 4.90 -4.94 2.29
N TYR A 94 4.56 -4.33 3.44
CA TYR A 94 5.54 -4.09 4.51
C TYR A 94 6.01 -5.36 5.20
N ASN A 95 5.08 -6.22 5.59
CA ASN A 95 5.38 -7.49 6.25
C ASN A 95 6.18 -8.41 5.31
N ILE A 96 5.97 -8.29 4.00
CA ILE A 96 6.77 -8.99 2.98
C ILE A 96 8.15 -8.36 2.84
N GLY A 97 8.33 -7.08 3.13
CA GLY A 97 9.59 -6.36 3.03
C GLY A 97 9.69 -5.62 1.69
N THR A 98 9.66 -4.29 1.77
CA THR A 98 9.57 -3.37 0.63
C THR A 98 10.69 -3.53 -0.39
N GLY A 99 11.88 -3.98 0.02
CA GLY A 99 13.00 -4.25 -0.89
C GLY A 99 12.71 -5.31 -1.95
N THR A 100 11.80 -6.24 -1.66
CA THR A 100 11.37 -7.32 -2.57
C THR A 100 10.73 -6.79 -3.84
N PHE A 101 10.03 -5.66 -3.75
CA PHE A 101 9.23 -5.12 -4.84
C PHE A 101 9.97 -4.06 -5.65
N ARG A 102 11.26 -3.81 -5.36
CA ARG A 102 12.04 -2.73 -5.99
C ARG A 102 11.89 -2.74 -7.51
N ASP A 103 12.17 -3.87 -8.14
CA ASP A 103 12.15 -3.99 -9.60
C ASP A 103 10.72 -4.04 -10.14
N ALA A 104 9.85 -4.81 -9.49
CA ALA A 104 8.47 -5.02 -9.92
C ALA A 104 7.61 -3.74 -9.85
N SER A 105 7.97 -2.81 -8.97
CA SER A 105 7.21 -1.58 -8.72
C SER A 105 7.79 -0.33 -9.38
N GLN A 106 8.78 -0.46 -10.27
CA GLN A 106 9.51 0.69 -10.85
C GLN A 106 8.60 1.71 -11.59
N ASN A 107 7.52 1.25 -12.19
CA ASN A 107 6.54 2.09 -12.90
C ASN A 107 5.35 2.49 -12.02
N GLY A 108 5.22 1.87 -10.84
CA GLY A 108 4.06 2.00 -9.99
C GLY A 108 3.69 0.71 -9.29
N LEU A 109 2.77 0.84 -8.33
CA LEU A 109 2.26 -0.23 -7.50
C LEU A 109 0.81 0.05 -7.16
N ARG A 110 -0.04 -0.97 -7.18
CA ARG A 110 -1.38 -0.92 -6.59
C ARG A 110 -1.56 -2.00 -5.55
N PHE A 111 -2.33 -1.70 -4.52
CA PHE A 111 -2.87 -2.71 -3.61
C PHE A 111 -4.39 -2.67 -3.60
N LEU A 112 -5.01 -3.84 -3.40
CA LEU A 112 -6.45 -3.99 -3.31
C LEU A 112 -6.81 -5.03 -2.26
N ARG A 113 -7.85 -4.76 -1.48
CA ARG A 113 -8.52 -5.76 -0.64
C ARG A 113 -9.80 -6.23 -1.31
N HIS A 114 -9.97 -7.55 -1.32
CA HIS A 114 -11.15 -8.24 -1.79
C HIS A 114 -11.79 -8.98 -0.62
N ARG A 115 -13.01 -8.58 -0.26
CA ARG A 115 -13.77 -9.14 0.87
C ARG A 115 -14.54 -10.40 0.47
N GLN A 116 -13.82 -11.38 -0.06
CA GLN A 116 -14.37 -12.65 -0.53
C GLN A 116 -13.48 -13.82 -0.15
N ARG A 117 -14.05 -15.02 -0.10
CA ARG A 117 -13.29 -16.24 0.16
C ARG A 117 -12.27 -16.46 -0.96
N PRO A 118 -11.00 -16.76 -0.64
CA PRO A 118 -10.02 -17.14 -1.65
C PRO A 118 -10.49 -18.33 -2.49
N ALA A 119 -10.18 -18.30 -3.78
CA ALA A 119 -10.26 -19.51 -4.59
C ALA A 119 -9.34 -20.59 -3.99
N PRO A 120 -9.68 -21.88 -4.08
CA PRO A 120 -8.78 -22.96 -3.65
C PRO A 120 -7.44 -22.91 -4.40
N THR A 121 -6.42 -23.53 -3.80
CA THR A 121 -5.15 -23.81 -4.49
C THR A 121 -5.36 -24.67 -5.74
N PRO A 122 -4.40 -24.73 -6.68
CA PRO A 122 -4.45 -25.64 -7.81
C PRO A 122 -4.61 -27.13 -7.44
N SER A 123 -4.17 -27.52 -6.23
CA SER A 123 -4.35 -28.87 -5.65
C SER A 123 -5.71 -29.06 -4.96
N GLY A 124 -6.59 -28.06 -4.95
CA GLY A 124 -7.93 -28.13 -4.36
C GLY A 124 -7.99 -27.80 -2.86
N SER A 125 -6.86 -27.58 -2.18
CA SER A 125 -6.82 -27.18 -0.77
C SER A 125 -7.35 -25.76 -0.59
N ALA A 126 -8.19 -25.54 0.43
CA ALA A 126 -8.74 -24.24 0.76
C ALA A 126 -7.93 -23.55 1.87
N PHE A 127 -7.79 -22.24 1.76
CA PHE A 127 -7.10 -21.39 2.74
C PHE A 127 -7.92 -20.12 3.00
N PRO A 128 -7.88 -19.56 4.23
CA PRO A 128 -8.63 -18.35 4.59
C PRO A 128 -8.06 -17.05 3.99
N TYR A 129 -6.80 -17.07 3.54
CA TYR A 129 -6.12 -15.90 3.01
C TYR A 129 -5.42 -16.22 1.69
N LEU A 130 -5.46 -15.28 0.74
CA LEU A 130 -4.67 -15.32 -0.49
C LEU A 130 -4.04 -13.95 -0.76
N HIS A 131 -2.73 -13.93 -0.98
CA HIS A 131 -2.03 -12.81 -1.58
C HIS A 131 -1.77 -13.13 -3.06
N ARG A 132 -2.19 -12.26 -3.96
CA ARG A 132 -1.91 -12.37 -5.40
C ARG A 132 -1.08 -11.18 -5.85
N TYR A 133 0.00 -11.46 -6.57
CA TYR A 133 0.86 -10.46 -7.15
C TYR A 133 0.95 -10.69 -8.65
N ARG A 134 0.65 -9.67 -9.44
CA ARG A 134 0.71 -9.77 -10.91
C ARG A 134 1.07 -8.42 -11.52
N LEU A 135 1.58 -8.47 -12.74
CA LEU A 135 1.80 -7.27 -13.54
C LEU A 135 0.52 -6.94 -14.31
N VAL A 136 0.08 -5.69 -14.23
CA VAL A 136 -1.15 -5.23 -14.91
C VAL A 136 -0.88 -3.94 -15.66
N PRO A 137 -1.60 -3.66 -16.76
CA PRO A 137 -1.58 -2.35 -17.39
C PRO A 137 -1.88 -1.26 -16.34
N SER A 138 -1.13 -0.16 -16.39
CA SER A 138 -1.35 0.99 -15.54
C SER A 138 -2.79 1.48 -15.73
N PRO A 139 -3.63 1.43 -14.68
CA PRO A 139 -5.01 1.86 -14.83
C PRO A 139 -5.04 3.38 -15.04
N ALA A 140 -6.01 3.86 -15.80
CA ALA A 140 -6.32 5.29 -15.83
C ALA A 140 -6.96 5.70 -14.50
N SER A 141 -6.78 6.97 -14.12
CA SER A 141 -7.60 7.55 -13.06
C SER A 141 -9.04 7.75 -13.55
N LEU A 142 -10.00 7.57 -12.63
CA LEU A 142 -11.44 7.61 -12.90
C LEU A 142 -12.20 8.48 -11.88
N SER A 143 -11.53 9.30 -11.05
CA SER A 143 -12.23 10.11 -10.04
C SER A 143 -12.50 11.54 -10.50
N GLU A 144 -13.59 12.09 -9.99
CA GLU A 144 -14.00 13.49 -10.15
C GLU A 144 -13.43 14.40 -9.04
N HIS A 145 -12.91 13.81 -7.95
CA HIS A 145 -12.34 14.54 -6.81
C HIS A 145 -10.82 14.47 -6.86
N THR A 146 -10.24 15.50 -7.46
CA THR A 146 -8.81 15.62 -7.72
C THR A 146 -8.23 16.80 -6.97
N PHE A 147 -7.04 16.61 -6.42
CA PHE A 147 -6.18 17.70 -5.97
C PHE A 147 -4.74 17.42 -6.36
N HIS A 148 -3.90 18.45 -6.35
CA HIS A 148 -2.48 18.32 -6.69
C HIS A 148 -1.61 19.13 -5.74
N PHE A 149 -0.39 18.64 -5.52
CA PHE A 149 0.63 19.33 -4.74
C PHE A 149 2.02 19.04 -5.30
N GLU A 150 2.98 19.90 -4.97
CA GLU A 150 4.39 19.67 -5.25
C GLU A 150 4.88 18.49 -4.41
N VAL A 151 5.41 17.45 -5.06
CA VAL A 151 5.89 16.27 -4.33
C VAL A 151 7.35 16.48 -3.93
N PRO A 152 7.71 16.31 -2.63
CA PRO A 152 9.10 16.32 -2.22
C PRO A 152 9.83 15.13 -2.85
N ARG A 153 11.17 15.17 -2.81
CA ARG A 153 11.99 14.08 -3.34
C ARG A 153 11.68 12.75 -2.64
N LEU A 154 11.21 11.78 -3.41
CA LEU A 154 10.87 10.45 -2.91
C LEU A 154 12.13 9.61 -2.69
N THR A 155 12.52 9.50 -1.42
CA THR A 155 13.70 8.74 -0.98
C THR A 155 13.33 7.80 0.16
N SER A 156 14.20 6.85 0.50
CA SER A 156 14.01 5.93 1.63
C SER A 156 13.91 6.63 2.99
N THR A 157 14.29 7.90 3.09
CA THR A 157 14.18 8.68 4.33
C THR A 157 12.88 9.46 4.42
N LEU A 158 12.00 9.37 3.41
CA LEU A 158 10.71 10.06 3.37
C LEU A 158 9.89 9.74 4.63
N LYS A 159 9.29 10.78 5.21
CA LYS A 159 8.40 10.68 6.37
C LYS A 159 7.02 11.28 6.03
N PRO A 160 5.96 10.85 6.74
CA PRO A 160 4.59 11.34 6.49
C PRO A 160 4.47 12.86 6.50
N HIS A 161 5.11 13.53 7.46
CA HIS A 161 5.07 14.99 7.58
C HIS A 161 5.64 15.72 6.36
N ASN A 162 6.60 15.14 5.63
CA ASN A 162 7.12 15.75 4.41
C ASN A 162 6.03 15.83 3.33
N ILE A 163 5.15 14.85 3.27
CA ILE A 163 4.07 14.79 2.28
C ILE A 163 2.86 15.60 2.76
N TRP A 164 2.47 15.42 4.02
CA TRP A 164 1.38 16.15 4.65
C TRP A 164 1.53 17.66 4.50
N TRP A 165 2.74 18.21 4.70
CA TRP A 165 2.97 19.65 4.61
C TRP A 165 2.55 20.25 3.27
N HIS A 166 2.92 19.59 2.17
CA HIS A 166 2.58 20.01 0.81
C HIS A 166 1.14 19.67 0.45
N ALA A 167 0.65 18.49 0.84
CA ALA A 167 -0.71 18.05 0.54
C ALA A 167 -1.78 18.88 1.28
N ALA A 168 -1.52 19.34 2.51
CA ALA A 168 -2.45 20.14 3.30
C ALA A 168 -2.76 21.52 2.69
N ASP A 169 -1.88 22.03 1.82
CA ASP A 169 -2.10 23.28 1.08
C ASP A 169 -2.75 23.10 -0.28
N ALA A 170 -2.94 21.85 -0.73
CA ALA A 170 -3.50 21.57 -2.02
C ALA A 170 -4.93 22.10 -2.14
N LEU A 171 -5.26 22.56 -3.34
CA LEU A 171 -6.61 22.97 -3.68
C LEU A 171 -7.29 21.82 -4.41
N CYS A 172 -8.54 21.56 -4.05
CA CYS A 172 -9.38 20.64 -4.78
C CYS A 172 -10.26 21.39 -5.78
N THR A 173 -10.53 20.74 -6.90
CA THR A 173 -11.50 21.19 -7.89
C THR A 173 -12.95 21.06 -7.41
N THR A 174 -13.25 20.06 -6.58
CA THR A 174 -14.62 19.66 -6.19
C THR A 174 -14.65 19.15 -4.74
N PRO A 175 -15.27 19.86 -3.79
CA PRO A 175 -15.41 19.39 -2.42
C PRO A 175 -16.12 18.02 -2.36
N VAL A 176 -15.68 17.15 -1.46
CA VAL A 176 -16.29 15.84 -1.21
C VAL A 176 -16.21 15.47 0.25
N THR A 177 -17.18 14.69 0.72
CA THR A 177 -17.11 13.99 2.00
C THR A 177 -17.14 12.50 1.75
N ILE A 178 -16.20 11.78 2.35
CA ILE A 178 -16.01 10.35 2.25
C ILE A 178 -16.28 9.76 3.64
N ASN A 179 -17.38 9.03 3.78
CA ASN A 179 -17.91 8.61 5.09
C ASN A 179 -17.54 7.17 5.48
N ASP A 180 -16.84 6.44 4.62
CA ASP A 180 -16.50 5.02 4.82
C ASP A 180 -15.19 4.71 4.08
N LYS A 181 -14.97 3.43 3.77
CA LYS A 181 -13.87 2.92 2.97
C LYS A 181 -13.69 3.71 1.68
N PHE A 182 -12.44 3.95 1.36
CA PHE A 182 -12.08 4.78 0.23
C PHE A 182 -11.01 4.13 -0.63
N SER A 183 -10.83 4.70 -1.82
CA SER A 183 -9.78 4.34 -2.74
C SER A 183 -9.01 5.57 -3.18
N LEU A 184 -7.69 5.40 -3.30
CA LEU A 184 -6.79 6.44 -3.78
C LEU A 184 -6.18 6.06 -5.12
N HIS A 185 -5.99 7.04 -5.99
CA HIS A 185 -5.16 6.93 -7.18
C HIS A 185 -4.20 8.12 -7.21
N LEU A 186 -2.89 7.84 -7.17
CA LEU A 186 -1.83 8.83 -7.12
C LEU A 186 -1.02 8.74 -8.41
N GLU A 187 -0.99 9.83 -9.16
CA GLU A 187 -0.10 10.01 -10.30
C GLU A 187 1.06 10.90 -9.86
N ILE A 188 2.26 10.32 -9.76
CA ILE A 188 3.46 11.02 -9.31
C ILE A 188 4.35 11.30 -10.51
N THR A 189 4.55 12.57 -10.82
CA THR A 189 5.57 13.03 -11.75
C THR A 189 6.83 13.37 -10.95
N THR A 190 7.97 12.78 -11.33
CA THR A 190 9.26 13.01 -10.68
C THR A 190 10.32 13.43 -11.69
N THR A 191 11.25 14.28 -11.26
CA THR A 191 12.43 14.69 -12.05
C THR A 191 13.59 13.71 -11.91
N THR A 192 13.56 12.87 -10.88
CA THR A 192 14.58 11.84 -10.62
C THR A 192 13.92 10.47 -10.45
N PRO A 193 14.57 9.37 -10.86
CA PRO A 193 13.98 8.04 -10.73
C PRO A 193 13.67 7.66 -9.29
N VAL A 194 12.46 7.16 -9.04
CA VAL A 194 12.09 6.55 -7.76
C VAL A 194 12.63 5.12 -7.75
N VAL A 195 13.65 4.88 -6.93
CA VAL A 195 14.36 3.59 -6.91
C VAL A 195 13.47 2.46 -6.39
N ASN A 196 12.58 2.74 -5.44
CA ASN A 196 11.71 1.74 -4.83
C ASN A 196 10.38 2.37 -4.37
N VAL A 197 9.34 2.25 -5.20
CA VAL A 197 8.00 2.78 -4.90
C VAL A 197 7.42 2.14 -3.64
N ALA A 198 7.60 0.81 -3.47
CA ALA A 198 7.12 0.10 -2.29
C ALA A 198 7.73 0.62 -0.98
N ALA A 199 8.97 1.15 -1.00
CA ALA A 199 9.60 1.69 0.21
C ALA A 199 9.09 3.08 0.61
N VAL A 200 8.55 3.85 -0.33
CA VAL A 200 8.01 5.19 -0.07
C VAL A 200 6.48 5.20 0.07
N LEU A 201 5.82 4.09 -0.25
CA LEU A 201 4.37 3.98 -0.30
C LEU A 201 3.69 4.40 1.01
N LYS A 202 4.12 3.90 2.17
CA LYS A 202 3.45 4.17 3.46
C LYS A 202 3.67 5.59 3.91
N PRO A 203 4.89 6.15 3.97
CA PRO A 203 5.03 7.56 4.30
C PRO A 203 4.30 8.48 3.31
N LEU A 204 4.19 8.09 2.03
CA LEU A 204 3.36 8.80 1.06
C LEU A 204 1.87 8.74 1.42
N LEU A 205 1.32 7.56 1.66
CA LEU A 205 -0.09 7.39 1.98
C LEU A 205 -0.45 7.99 3.33
N ASP A 206 0.35 7.74 4.37
CA ASP A 206 0.14 8.32 5.69
C ASP A 206 0.05 9.86 5.57
N GLY A 207 0.98 10.49 4.85
CA GLY A 207 0.98 11.94 4.68
C GLY A 207 -0.19 12.48 3.84
N VAL A 208 -0.56 11.78 2.76
CA VAL A 208 -1.73 12.14 1.93
C VAL A 208 -3.01 12.00 2.74
N ILE A 209 -3.22 10.86 3.40
CA ILE A 209 -4.44 10.58 4.16
C ILE A 209 -4.54 11.53 5.37
N CYS A 210 -3.43 11.84 6.05
CA CYS A 210 -3.43 12.87 7.09
C CYS A 210 -3.84 14.25 6.58
N ALA A 211 -3.50 14.63 5.34
CA ALA A 211 -3.93 15.90 4.76
C ALA A 211 -5.43 15.93 4.41
N LEU A 212 -6.07 14.75 4.38
CA LEU A 212 -7.50 14.60 4.11
C LEU A 212 -8.38 14.66 5.37
N HIS A 213 -7.77 14.71 6.55
CA HIS A 213 -8.45 14.83 7.82
C HIS A 213 -8.24 16.20 8.43
N SER A 214 -9.18 16.62 9.28
CA SER A 214 -8.98 17.68 10.25
C SER A 214 -8.62 17.10 11.62
N ASP A 215 -7.91 17.86 12.44
CA ASP A 215 -7.77 17.66 13.87
C ASP A 215 -8.19 18.96 14.55
N ILE A 216 -9.45 19.05 14.99
CA ILE A 216 -10.02 20.31 15.52
C ILE A 216 -9.36 20.77 16.82
N ARG A 217 -8.69 19.86 17.55
CA ARG A 217 -8.10 20.12 18.86
C ARG A 217 -6.74 19.42 18.96
N PRO A 218 -5.76 19.80 18.13
CA PRO A 218 -4.47 19.14 18.12
C PRO A 218 -3.75 19.43 19.43
N ASN A 219 -3.07 18.43 19.97
CA ASN A 219 -2.31 18.61 21.20
C ASN A 219 -1.17 19.62 20.97
N LYS A 220 -1.13 20.70 21.77
CA LYS A 220 -0.13 21.77 21.64
C LYS A 220 1.31 21.24 21.73
N GLU A 221 1.55 20.23 22.56
CA GLU A 221 2.87 19.62 22.69
C GLU A 221 3.30 18.90 21.41
N VAL A 222 2.39 18.16 20.76
CA VAL A 222 2.75 17.45 19.52
C VAL A 222 2.97 18.42 18.37
N VAL A 223 2.20 19.51 18.32
CA VAL A 223 2.40 20.61 17.37
C VAL A 223 3.79 21.21 17.55
N GLN A 224 4.18 21.53 18.79
CA GLN A 224 5.50 22.09 19.09
C GLN A 224 6.64 21.13 18.71
N ARG A 225 6.51 19.84 19.03
CA ARG A 225 7.52 18.82 18.67
C ARG A 225 7.68 18.67 17.16
N LEU A 226 6.57 18.63 16.42
CA LEU A 226 6.59 18.54 14.97
C LEU A 226 7.22 19.79 14.35
N ALA A 227 6.76 20.97 14.78
CA ALA A 227 7.27 22.26 14.30
C ALA A 227 8.78 22.40 14.55
N ALA A 228 9.25 22.10 15.76
CA ALA A 228 10.66 22.16 16.13
C ALA A 228 11.52 21.19 15.29
N LYS A 229 11.03 19.97 15.02
CA LYS A 229 11.77 18.99 14.22
C LYS A 229 11.90 19.39 12.76
N CYS A 230 10.86 20.03 12.22
CA CYS A 230 10.78 20.37 10.80
C CYS A 230 11.20 21.81 10.49
N GLY A 231 11.43 22.64 11.51
CA GLY A 231 11.73 24.07 11.34
C GLY A 231 10.54 24.88 10.85
N TRP A 232 9.32 24.49 11.22
CA TRP A 232 8.07 25.16 10.84
C TRP A 232 7.56 26.08 11.95
N ASP A 233 6.70 27.03 11.57
CA ASP A 233 5.95 27.83 12.53
C ASP A 233 4.88 26.95 13.23
N PRO A 234 4.91 26.80 14.57
CA PRO A 234 3.90 26.05 15.31
C PRO A 234 2.47 26.54 15.08
N ALA A 235 2.27 27.85 14.87
CA ALA A 235 0.93 28.40 14.61
C ALA A 235 0.39 27.92 13.25
N LEU A 236 1.24 27.91 12.23
CA LEU A 236 0.88 27.40 10.90
C LEU A 236 0.65 25.88 10.92
N VAL A 237 1.44 25.12 11.69
CA VAL A 237 1.21 23.69 11.89
C VAL A 237 -0.17 23.44 12.52
N ALA A 238 -0.50 24.16 13.59
CA ALA A 238 -1.81 24.05 14.23
C ALA A 238 -2.95 24.42 13.26
N GLN A 239 -2.81 25.51 12.51
CA GLN A 239 -3.79 25.95 11.53
C GLN A 239 -4.04 24.88 10.47
N LYS A 240 -2.99 24.29 9.87
CA LYS A 240 -3.11 23.23 8.86
C LYS A 240 -3.80 21.97 9.39
N LEU A 241 -3.63 21.66 10.67
CA LEU A 241 -4.30 20.53 11.31
C LEU A 241 -5.78 20.84 11.55
N GLN A 242 -6.10 22.02 12.07
CA GLN A 242 -7.46 22.41 12.45
C GLN A 242 -8.34 22.75 11.25
N GLU A 243 -7.78 23.43 10.26
CA GLU A 243 -8.47 24.01 9.11
C GLU A 243 -7.80 23.53 7.80
N PRO A 244 -7.74 22.21 7.55
CA PRO A 244 -7.17 21.71 6.31
C PRO A 244 -8.05 22.15 5.13
N LYS A 245 -7.44 22.34 3.97
CA LYS A 245 -8.19 22.68 2.74
C LYS A 245 -9.00 21.50 2.18
N LEU A 246 -8.68 20.28 2.62
CA LEU A 246 -9.20 19.03 2.08
C LEU A 246 -9.79 18.11 3.18
N PRO A 247 -10.75 18.52 4.02
CA PRO A 247 -11.26 17.71 5.14
C PRO A 247 -12.19 16.56 4.68
N PHE A 248 -11.82 15.81 3.65
CA PHE A 248 -12.66 14.81 3.00
C PHE A 248 -13.00 13.62 3.89
N LEU A 249 -12.12 13.29 4.84
CA LEU A 249 -12.25 12.17 5.77
C LEU A 249 -12.67 12.62 7.19
N GLY A 250 -12.98 13.91 7.38
CA GLY A 250 -13.50 14.43 8.64
C GLY A 250 -12.47 14.53 9.78
N ASP A 251 -12.98 14.73 11.00
CA ASP A 251 -12.19 15.01 12.20
C ASP A 251 -11.56 13.77 12.83
N LYS A 252 -10.30 13.92 13.26
CA LYS A 252 -9.49 12.87 13.89
C LYS A 252 -8.37 13.46 14.73
N CYS A 253 -8.02 12.80 15.83
CA CYS A 253 -6.71 13.00 16.47
C CYS A 253 -5.60 12.43 15.56
N LEU A 254 -4.94 13.30 14.79
CA LEU A 254 -4.00 12.86 13.74
C LEU A 254 -2.60 12.56 14.25
N ILE A 255 -2.23 13.20 15.37
CA ILE A 255 -0.87 13.19 15.86
C ILE A 255 -0.85 12.89 17.35
N GLU A 256 -0.10 11.85 17.73
CA GLU A 256 0.11 11.45 19.11
C GLU A 256 1.58 11.67 19.53
N PRO A 257 1.86 11.95 20.81
CA PRO A 257 3.23 11.93 21.32
C PRO A 257 3.86 10.55 21.11
N TYR A 258 5.09 10.50 20.61
CA TYR A 258 5.80 9.23 20.43
C TYR A 258 7.31 9.38 20.64
N ARG A 259 7.80 8.87 21.78
CA ARG A 259 9.19 9.04 22.24
C ARG A 259 9.56 10.54 22.19
N ASP A 260 10.67 10.88 21.55
CA ASP A 260 11.14 12.26 21.35
C ASP A 260 10.57 12.92 20.09
N TYR A 261 9.54 12.32 19.49
CA TYR A 261 8.89 12.85 18.29
C TYR A 261 7.36 12.68 18.37
N VAL A 262 6.73 12.49 17.22
CA VAL A 262 5.30 12.29 17.04
C VAL A 262 5.02 11.04 16.22
N LYS A 263 3.85 10.46 16.42
CA LYS A 263 3.29 9.37 15.61
C LYS A 263 2.07 9.89 14.88
N TRP A 264 2.04 9.65 13.57
CA TRP A 264 0.87 9.92 12.73
C TRP A 264 -0.09 8.74 12.84
N ALA A 265 -1.38 9.05 12.92
CA ALA A 265 -2.46 8.07 13.03
C ALA A 265 -3.61 8.43 12.07
N PRO A 266 -3.41 8.38 10.74
CA PRO A 266 -4.51 8.51 9.77
C PRO A 266 -5.50 7.33 9.85
N ASP A 267 -6.68 7.46 9.24
CA ASP A 267 -7.56 6.30 8.98
C ASP A 267 -7.15 5.51 7.73
N ASP A 268 -5.86 5.17 7.63
CA ASP A 268 -5.29 4.38 6.53
C ASP A 268 -5.87 2.96 6.44
N HIS A 269 -6.30 2.39 7.55
CA HIS A 269 -7.02 1.11 7.59
C HIS A 269 -8.36 1.11 6.80
N LEU A 270 -8.95 2.28 6.52
CA LEU A 270 -10.15 2.43 5.68
C LEU A 270 -9.81 2.49 4.17
N CYS A 271 -8.53 2.57 3.81
CA CYS A 271 -8.08 2.52 2.42
C CYS A 271 -8.12 1.08 1.89
N GLU A 272 -9.17 0.72 1.18
CA GLU A 272 -9.35 -0.63 0.62
C GLU A 272 -8.53 -0.83 -0.67
N SER A 273 -8.23 0.26 -1.38
CA SER A 273 -7.31 0.19 -2.51
C SER A 273 -6.54 1.48 -2.74
N CYS A 274 -5.31 1.35 -3.18
CA CYS A 274 -4.52 2.46 -3.66
C CYS A 274 -3.80 2.07 -4.95
N THR A 275 -3.75 2.98 -5.92
CA THR A 275 -2.84 2.89 -7.06
C THR A 275 -1.84 4.04 -6.99
N VAL A 276 -0.56 3.76 -7.15
CA VAL A 276 0.49 4.74 -7.35
C VAL A 276 1.13 4.48 -8.71
N VAL A 277 1.10 5.47 -9.59
CA VAL A 277 1.77 5.46 -10.89
C VAL A 277 2.92 6.46 -10.84
N VAL A 278 4.11 6.06 -11.29
CA VAL A 278 5.29 6.94 -11.31
C VAL A 278 5.67 7.25 -12.75
N MET A 279 5.74 8.54 -13.04
CA MET A 279 6.10 9.09 -14.34
C MET A 279 7.32 9.99 -14.22
N ARG A 280 8.06 10.13 -15.31
CA ARG A 280 9.13 11.13 -15.43
C ARG A 280 8.56 12.41 -16.04
N GLY A 281 8.98 13.54 -15.51
CA GLY A 281 8.64 14.85 -16.06
C GLY A 281 9.64 15.92 -15.67
N THR A 282 9.36 17.16 -16.04
CA THR A 282 10.20 18.33 -15.77
C THR A 282 9.95 18.94 -14.40
N GLU A 283 8.78 18.68 -13.82
CA GLU A 283 8.35 19.18 -12.51
C GLU A 283 7.94 18.04 -11.59
N ALA A 284 8.26 18.17 -10.30
CA ALA A 284 7.88 17.21 -9.28
C ALA A 284 6.47 17.53 -8.78
N ARG A 285 5.49 16.69 -9.12
CA ARG A 285 4.09 16.87 -8.71
C ARG A 285 3.43 15.54 -8.37
N CYS A 286 2.49 15.58 -7.44
CA CYS A 286 1.57 14.48 -7.19
C CYS A 286 0.15 14.97 -7.45
N LYS A 287 -0.55 14.28 -8.36
CA LYS A 287 -2.00 14.37 -8.51
C LYS A 287 -2.60 13.23 -7.70
N VAL A 288 -3.61 13.54 -6.90
CA VAL A 288 -4.32 12.57 -6.07
C VAL A 288 -5.79 12.62 -6.40
N ASP A 289 -6.33 11.44 -6.62
CA ASP A 289 -7.74 11.19 -6.87
C ASP A 289 -8.28 10.31 -5.74
N ILE A 290 -9.38 10.72 -5.14
CA ILE A 290 -10.05 9.99 -4.04
C ILE A 290 -11.51 9.72 -4.39
N ARG A 291 -12.04 8.58 -3.95
CA ARG A 291 -13.46 8.24 -4.06
C ARG A 291 -13.88 7.26 -2.95
N ASN A 292 -15.18 7.14 -2.74
CA ASN A 292 -15.75 6.03 -1.96
C ASN A 292 -15.37 4.70 -2.63
N HIS A 293 -15.04 3.70 -1.82
CA HIS A 293 -14.76 2.36 -2.31
C HIS A 293 -16.07 1.62 -2.56
N GLU A 294 -16.45 1.51 -3.83
CA GLU A 294 -17.57 0.65 -4.23
C GLU A 294 -17.14 -0.81 -4.07
N SER A 295 -17.70 -1.48 -3.06
CA SER A 295 -17.65 -2.93 -3.02
C SER A 295 -18.42 -3.42 -4.24
N LYS A 296 -17.74 -4.05 -5.20
CA LYS A 296 -18.47 -4.85 -6.20
C LYS A 296 -19.17 -5.94 -5.42
N SER A 297 -20.46 -5.78 -5.16
CA SER A 297 -21.33 -6.83 -4.67
C SER A 297 -21.17 -8.01 -5.64
N ALA A 298 -20.56 -9.08 -5.15
CA ALA A 298 -20.46 -10.34 -5.85
C ALA A 298 -21.85 -10.97 -6.01
#